data_AF-A0A7K1XXA7-F1
#
_entry.id   AF-A0A7K1XXA7-F1
#
_cell.length_a   1.000
_cell.length_b   1.000
_cell.length_c   1.000
_cell.angle_alpha   90.00
_cell.angle_beta   90.00
_cell.angle_gamma   90.00
#
_symmetry.space_group_name_H-M   'P 1'
#
loop_
_entity.id
_entity.type
_entity.pdbx_description
1 polymer ?
#
loop_
_entity_poly.entity_id
_entity_poly.type
_entity_poly.pdbx_seq_one_letter_code
_entity_poly.pdbx_strand_id
1 'polypeptide(L)'
;MVRHHAAGLAGVIYGIGVFLYAAAAIRLPSGERQLRVERSAHYLNGRFMNLVERPIITPGYSMLGESYKTLFAGSPRREPADGIPSARPASFE
;
A
#
# COMPACT_ATOMS: atom_id res chain seq x y z
N MET A 1 25.81 24.73 -15.37
CA MET A 1 25.48 23.38 -14.86
C MET A 1 24.24 23.48 -13.96
N VAL A 2 23.03 23.63 -14.52
CA VAL A 2 21.76 23.83 -13.76
C VAL A 2 20.57 23.05 -14.38
N ARG A 3 20.76 22.40 -15.53
CA ARG A 3 19.65 21.95 -16.39
C ARG A 3 18.98 20.62 -15.98
N HIS A 4 19.56 19.86 -15.04
CA HIS A 4 19.02 18.56 -14.61
C HIS A 4 18.04 18.65 -13.42
N HIS A 5 18.14 19.67 -12.56
CA HIS A 5 17.26 19.80 -11.39
C HIS A 5 15.84 20.28 -11.76
N ALA A 6 15.73 21.17 -12.75
CA ALA A 6 14.44 21.70 -13.19
C ALA A 6 13.56 20.64 -13.87
N ALA A 7 14.16 19.73 -14.65
CA ALA A 7 13.45 18.64 -15.31
C ALA A 7 12.90 17.60 -14.31
N GLY A 8 13.65 17.30 -13.25
CA GLY A 8 13.19 16.44 -12.16
C GLY A 8 12.02 17.04 -11.38
N LEU A 9 12.08 18.33 -11.05
CA LEU A 9 11.01 19.03 -10.33
C LEU A 9 9.72 19.10 -11.16
N ALA A 10 9.83 19.39 -12.46
CA ALA A 10 8.68 19.40 -13.37
C ALA A 10 8.00 18.03 -13.47
N GLY A 11 8.79 16.94 -13.51
CA GLY A 11 8.28 15.57 -13.50
C GLY A 11 7.52 15.22 -12.22
N VAL A 12 8.02 15.63 -11.05
CA VAL A 12 7.34 15.41 -9.76
C VAL A 12 6.02 16.18 -9.69
N ILE A 13 6.01 17.45 -10.10
CA ILE A 13 4.79 18.26 -10.11
C ILE A 13 3.75 17.65 -11.06
N TYR A 14 4.17 17.23 -12.24
CA TYR A 14 3.29 16.54 -13.19
C TYR A 14 2.71 15.25 -12.60
N GLY A 15 3.55 14.41 -11.99
CA GLY A 15 3.12 13.18 -11.33
C GLY A 15 2.10 13.41 -10.20
N ILE A 16 2.33 14.42 -9.36
CA ILE A 16 1.37 14.82 -8.31
C ILE A 16 0.05 15.27 -8.95
N GLY A 17 0.11 16.09 -10.01
CA GLY A 17 -1.07 16.56 -10.72
C GLY A 17 -1.91 15.42 -11.29
N VAL A 18 -1.27 14.45 -11.95
CA VAL A 18 -1.94 13.26 -12.49
C VAL A 18 -2.57 12.43 -11.37
N PHE A 19 -1.85 12.21 -10.26
CA PHE A 19 -2.38 11.47 -9.11
C PHE A 19 -3.61 12.13 -8.51
N LEU A 20 -3.57 13.45 -8.28
CA LEU A 20 -4.71 14.19 -7.71
C LEU A 20 -5.91 14.20 -8.64
N TYR A 21 -5.69 14.34 -9.96
CA TYR A 21 -6.76 14.25 -10.95
C TYR A 21 -7.44 12.88 -10.94
N ALA A 22 -6.65 11.80 -10.94
CA ALA A 22 -7.18 10.43 -10.88
C ALA A 22 -7.89 10.14 -9.55
N ALA A 23 -7.36 10.62 -8.43
CA ALA A 23 -7.98 10.48 -7.11
C ALA A 23 -9.33 11.21 -7.04
N ALA A 24 -9.44 12.41 -7.63
CA ALA A 24 -10.69 13.15 -7.72
C ALA A 24 -11.75 12.45 -8.59
N ALA A 25 -11.33 11.60 -9.53
CA ALA A 25 -12.22 10.80 -10.36
C ALA A 25 -12.76 9.54 -9.67
N ILE A 26 -12.31 9.21 -8.46
CA ILE A 26 -12.83 8.08 -7.67
C ILE A 26 -14.26 8.41 -7.23
N ARG A 27 -15.21 7.61 -7.69
CA ARG A 27 -16.62 7.73 -7.29
C ARG A 27 -16.85 7.15 -5.90
N LEU A 28 -17.34 7.98 -4.98
CA LEU A 28 -17.87 7.53 -3.70
C LEU A 28 -19.14 6.69 -3.91
N PRO A 29 -19.43 5.72 -3.03
CA PRO A 29 -20.70 5.01 -3.06
C PRO A 29 -21.85 6.01 -2.89
N SER A 30 -22.94 5.81 -3.63
CA SER A 30 -24.15 6.62 -3.56
C SER A 30 -25.40 5.74 -3.54
N GLY A 31 -26.53 6.32 -3.13
CA GLY A 31 -27.84 5.65 -3.10
C GLY A 31 -27.83 4.37 -2.29
N GLU A 32 -28.38 3.29 -2.85
CA GLU A 32 -28.46 2.00 -2.16
C GLU A 32 -27.09 1.43 -1.74
N ARG A 33 -26.04 1.70 -2.52
CA ARG A 33 -24.69 1.23 -2.19
C ARG A 33 -24.16 1.93 -0.94
N GLN A 34 -24.43 3.23 -0.81
CA GLN A 34 -24.07 3.99 0.39
C GLN A 34 -24.85 3.50 1.60
N LEU A 35 -26.17 3.31 1.48
CA LEU A 35 -27.01 2.80 2.56
C LEU A 35 -26.54 1.43 3.07
N ARG A 36 -26.08 0.54 2.18
CA ARG A 36 -25.50 -0.74 2.59
C ARG A 36 -24.20 -0.58 3.38
N VAL A 37 -23.34 0.36 2.98
CA VAL A 37 -22.10 0.65 3.71
C VAL A 37 -22.43 1.20 5.09
N GLU A 38 -23.33 2.19 5.18
CA GLU A 38 -23.72 2.84 6.43
C GLU A 38 -24.43 1.91 7.42
N ARG A 39 -25.17 0.91 6.92
CA ARG A 39 -25.83 -0.12 7.75
C ARG A 39 -24.87 -1.22 8.23
N SER A 40 -23.64 -1.28 7.73
CA SER A 40 -22.69 -2.30 8.12
C SER A 40 -22.24 -2.09 9.57
N ALA A 41 -22.14 -3.17 10.34
CA ALA A 41 -21.57 -3.13 11.70
C ALA A 41 -20.11 -2.63 11.71
N HIS A 42 -19.42 -2.72 10.57
CA HIS A 42 -18.07 -2.21 10.39
C HIS A 42 -18.01 -0.69 10.14
N TYR A 43 -19.12 -0.03 9.83
CA TYR A 43 -19.13 1.40 9.57
C TYR A 43 -19.40 2.16 10.87
N LEU A 44 -18.33 2.59 11.52
CA LEU A 44 -18.34 3.23 12.83
C LEU A 44 -17.67 4.59 12.74
N ASN A 45 -18.26 5.62 13.36
CA ASN A 45 -17.72 6.98 13.40
C ASN A 45 -17.37 7.55 12.00
N GLY A 46 -18.22 7.27 11.01
CA GLY A 46 -18.08 7.77 9.64
C GLY A 46 -16.99 7.09 8.80
N ARG A 47 -16.45 5.95 9.25
CA ARG A 47 -15.41 5.21 8.51
C ARG A 47 -15.56 3.71 8.70
N PHE A 48 -15.03 2.94 7.76
CA PHE A 48 -15.00 1.49 7.88
C PHE A 48 -13.86 1.06 8.82
N MET A 49 -14.18 0.26 9.83
CA MET A 49 -13.26 -0.21 10.85
C MET A 49 -13.45 -1.72 11.08
N ASN A 50 -12.39 -2.38 11.57
CA ASN A 50 -12.52 -3.76 12.02
C ASN A 50 -13.35 -3.79 13.31
N LEU A 51 -14.22 -4.79 13.46
CA LEU A 51 -15.01 -4.99 14.69
C LEU A 51 -14.13 -5.34 15.90
N VAL A 52 -13.05 -6.06 15.63
CA VAL A 52 -12.00 -6.37 16.61
C VAL A 52 -10.77 -5.61 16.19
N GLU A 53 -10.16 -4.88 17.12
CA GLU A 53 -8.94 -4.14 16.85
C GLU A 53 -7.85 -5.10 16.35
N ARG A 54 -7.34 -4.81 15.15
CA ARG A 54 -6.18 -5.47 14.57
C ARG A 54 -5.16 -4.39 14.32
N PRO A 55 -4.17 -4.23 15.21
CA PRO A 55 -3.12 -3.24 15.03
C PRO A 55 -2.49 -3.39 13.65
N ILE A 56 -2.34 -2.27 12.94
CA ILE A 56 -1.64 -2.24 11.65
C ILE A 56 -0.17 -2.62 11.83
N ILE A 57 0.38 -2.34 13.02
CA ILE A 57 1.75 -2.66 13.38
C ILE A 57 1.80 -3.41 14.72
N THR A 58 2.71 -4.37 14.81
CA THR A 58 2.95 -5.15 16.02
C THR A 58 3.31 -4.23 17.19
N PRO A 59 2.77 -4.46 18.41
CA PRO A 59 3.14 -3.69 19.59
C PRO A 59 4.67 -3.65 19.78
N GLY A 60 5.20 -2.48 20.09
CA GLY A 60 6.66 -2.25 20.23
C GLY A 60 7.38 -1.92 18.91
N TYR A 61 6.68 -1.92 17.78
CA TYR A 61 7.23 -1.53 16.48
C TYR A 61 6.61 -0.21 16.00
N SER A 62 7.32 0.49 15.11
CA SER A 62 6.84 1.71 14.47
C SER A 62 7.00 1.63 12.95
N MET A 63 6.05 2.21 12.21
CA MET A 63 6.05 2.15 10.75
C MET A 63 7.34 2.77 10.17
N LEU A 64 7.81 3.86 10.79
CA LEU A 64 9.05 4.52 10.41
C LEU A 64 10.28 3.66 10.73
N GLY A 65 10.32 3.04 11.90
CA GLY A 65 11.43 2.18 12.30
C GLY A 65 11.56 0.96 11.39
N GLU A 66 10.44 0.31 11.05
CA GLU A 66 10.47 -0.87 10.19
C GLU A 66 10.75 -0.51 8.72
N SER A 67 10.23 0.63 8.24
CA SER A 67 10.59 1.16 6.92
C SER A 67 12.09 1.43 6.81
N TYR A 68 12.68 2.09 7.81
CA TYR A 68 14.12 2.38 7.82
C TYR A 68 14.95 1.09 7.84
N LYS A 69 14.60 0.12 8.69
CA LYS A 69 15.29 -1.18 8.76
C LYS A 69 15.20 -1.92 7.43
N THR A 70 14.02 -1.95 6.81
CA THR A 70 13.80 -2.65 5.54
C THR A 70 14.67 -2.07 4.43
N LEU A 71 14.74 -0.74 4.34
CA LEU A 71 15.42 -0.04 3.25
C LEU A 71 16.94 0.07 3.45
N PHE A 72 17.40 0.26 4.69
CA PHE A 72 18.79 0.66 4.97
C PHE A 72 19.54 -0.31 5.90
N ALA A 73 18.84 -1.14 6.68
CA ALA A 73 19.51 -2.13 7.51
C ALA A 73 19.77 -3.44 6.74
N GLY A 74 20.86 -4.12 7.08
CA GLY A 74 21.11 -5.48 6.63
C GLY A 74 20.15 -6.44 7.32
N SER A 75 19.37 -7.21 6.55
CA SER A 75 18.55 -8.29 7.08
C SER A 75 19.23 -9.63 6.75
N PRO A 76 19.48 -10.50 7.75
CA PRO A 76 20.03 -11.83 7.50
C PRO A 76 18.99 -12.72 6.81
N ARG A 77 19.45 -13.73 6.06
CA ARG A 77 18.59 -14.72 5.38
C ARG A 77 17.59 -14.12 4.38
N ARG A 78 18.05 -13.19 3.54
CA ARG A 78 17.28 -12.70 2.38
C ARG A 78 17.14 -13.75 1.29
N GLU A 79 17.98 -14.76 1.32
CA GLU A 79 17.95 -15.90 0.42
C GLU A 79 17.84 -17.20 1.24
N PRO A 80 17.14 -18.21 0.71
CA PRO A 80 17.14 -19.55 1.29
C PRO A 80 18.56 -20.11 1.43
N ALA A 81 18.82 -20.87 2.48
CA ALA A 81 20.09 -21.58 2.63
C ALA A 81 20.24 -22.71 1.59
N ASP A 82 19.12 -23.34 1.24
CA ASP A 82 19.04 -24.45 0.29
C ASP A 82 18.14 -24.09 -0.89
N GLY A 83 18.34 -24.76 -2.03
CA GLY A 83 17.53 -24.54 -3.22
C GLY A 83 16.04 -24.79 -2.95
N ILE A 84 15.18 -23.85 -3.35
CA ILE A 84 13.73 -24.04 -3.28
C ILE A 84 13.35 -25.12 -4.30
N PRO A 85 12.74 -26.25 -3.88
CA PRO A 85 12.33 -27.27 -4.83
C PRO A 85 11.26 -26.71 -5.78
N SER A 86 11.53 -26.75 -7.08
CA SER A 86 10.55 -26.41 -8.11
C SER A 86 10.07 -27.69 -8.80
N ALA A 87 8.79 -27.97 -8.70
CA ALA A 87 8.15 -29.02 -9.49
C ALA A 87 7.43 -28.36 -10.68
N ARG A 88 7.75 -28.80 -11.90
CA ARG A 88 6.94 -28.43 -13.08
C ARG A 88 5.57 -29.12 -12.93
N PRO A 89 4.44 -28.39 -13.00
CA PRO A 89 3.13 -29.02 -13.01
C PRO A 89 2.96 -29.90 -14.25
N ALA A 90 2.35 -31.07 -14.09
CA ALA A 90 2.14 -32.07 -15.15
C ALA A 90 1.26 -31.59 -16.32
N SER A 91 0.61 -30.42 -16.19
CA SER A 91 -0.30 -29.84 -17.18
C SER A 91 0.39 -29.08 -18.32
N PHE A 92 1.71 -29.18 -18.45
CA PHE A 92 2.53 -28.44 -19.43
C PHE A 92 3.37 -29.39 -20.32
N GLU A 93 2.79 -30.53 -20.71
CA GLU A 93 3.29 -31.42 -21.78
C GLU A 93 2.55 -31.19 -23.11
#